data_AF-A0A7K4AMF4-F1
#
_entry.id   AF-A0A7K4AMF4-F1
#
_cell.length_a   1.000
_cell.length_b   1.000
_cell.length_c   1.000
_cell.angle_alpha   90.00
_cell.angle_beta   90.00
_cell.angle_gamma   90.00
#
_symmetry.space_group_name_H-M   'P 1'
#
loop_
_entity.id
_entity.type
_entity.pdbx_description
1 polymer ?
#
loop_
_entity_poly.entity_id
_entity_poly.type
_entity_poly.pdbx_seq_one_letter_code
_entity_poly.pdbx_strand_id
1 'polypeptide(L)'
;MAVIIPTVLAVMMFSYIIYPEIFQTAFLAAVGTAIFTLVPASLAQKLHYQCWARNTMPQRIVSGLIGLIYISLVAVISVSLISASKDLEPQQPTTLAIIASLLLGLIIVMVYNSRTRERFGHMDIRFFHRSPAEMINEIQNILKERGEEFKITGRGRRTLITLETHKVVIIVVPQLWSSTEIMIECADASGAEVSSIIKRGLDTRARPGRATLLGP
;
A
#
# COMPACT_ATOMS: atom_id res chain seq x y z
N MET A 1 -0.90 2.87 -16.92
CA MET A 1 -1.88 2.58 -15.84
C MET A 1 -2.59 3.84 -15.34
N ALA A 2 -1.87 4.88 -14.91
CA ALA A 2 -2.45 6.09 -14.32
C ALA A 2 -3.41 6.89 -15.21
N VAL A 3 -3.36 6.72 -16.53
CA VAL A 3 -4.24 7.41 -17.50
C VAL A 3 -5.48 6.58 -17.83
N ILE A 4 -5.36 5.26 -17.88
CA ILE A 4 -6.41 4.36 -18.39
C ILE A 4 -7.65 4.40 -17.49
N ILE A 5 -7.47 4.32 -16.17
CA ILE A 5 -8.59 4.31 -15.22
C ILE A 5 -9.36 5.65 -15.24
N PRO A 6 -8.71 6.83 -15.14
CA PRO A 6 -9.40 8.11 -15.30
C PRO A 6 -10.09 8.29 -16.65
N THR A 7 -9.48 7.87 -17.75
CA THR A 7 -10.07 8.00 -19.09
C THR A 7 -11.33 7.14 -19.23
N VAL A 8 -11.31 5.90 -18.72
CA VAL A 8 -12.48 5.01 -18.79
C VAL A 8 -13.60 5.49 -17.85
N LEU A 9 -13.26 6.02 -16.68
CA LEU A 9 -14.23 6.68 -15.77
C LEU A 9 -14.84 7.95 -16.39
N ALA A 10 -14.03 8.75 -17.08
CA ALA A 10 -14.52 9.93 -17.79
C ALA A 10 -15.47 9.55 -18.93
N VAL A 11 -15.14 8.53 -19.73
CA VAL A 11 -16.02 8.00 -20.79
C VAL A 11 -17.33 7.47 -20.19
N MET A 12 -17.28 6.76 -19.06
CA MET A 12 -18.48 6.31 -18.35
C MET A 12 -19.36 7.48 -17.91
N MET A 13 -18.79 8.51 -17.28
CA MET A 13 -19.52 9.71 -16.85
C MET A 13 -20.09 10.51 -18.03
N PHE A 14 -19.35 10.64 -19.12
CA PHE A 14 -19.86 11.28 -20.35
C PHE A 14 -20.98 10.47 -21.00
N SER A 15 -20.88 9.13 -21.00
CA SER A 15 -21.92 8.26 -21.55
C SER A 15 -23.24 8.37 -20.79
N TYR A 16 -23.19 8.59 -19.47
CA TYR A 16 -24.38 8.81 -18.64
C TYR A 16 -25.18 10.05 -19.07
N ILE A 17 -24.49 11.09 -19.56
CA ILE A 17 -25.09 12.37 -19.94
C ILE A 17 -25.55 12.37 -21.42
N ILE A 18 -24.77 11.76 -22.32
CA ILE A 18 -24.96 11.90 -23.77
C ILE A 18 -25.63 10.66 -24.39
N TYR A 19 -25.33 9.45 -23.91
CA TYR A 19 -25.82 8.19 -24.49
C TYR A 19 -26.06 7.12 -23.40
N PRO A 20 -27.20 7.18 -22.69
CA PRO A 20 -27.49 6.30 -21.55
C PRO A 20 -27.51 4.80 -21.92
N GLU A 21 -27.80 4.47 -23.18
CA GLU A 21 -27.80 3.07 -23.67
C GLU A 21 -26.42 2.40 -23.65
N ILE A 22 -25.34 3.19 -23.72
CA ILE A 22 -23.95 2.68 -23.78
C ILE A 22 -23.35 2.53 -22.36
N PHE A 23 -24.01 3.09 -21.35
CA PHE A 23 -23.53 3.16 -19.98
C PHE A 23 -23.20 1.78 -19.39
N GLN A 24 -24.07 0.77 -19.59
CA GLN A 24 -23.82 -0.58 -19.09
C GLN A 24 -22.57 -1.21 -19.71
N THR A 25 -22.35 -1.03 -21.01
CA THR A 25 -21.19 -1.57 -21.72
C THR A 25 -19.90 -0.87 -21.29
N ALA A 26 -19.94 0.46 -21.14
CA ALA A 26 -18.82 1.26 -20.64
C ALA A 26 -18.49 0.91 -19.17
N PHE A 27 -19.50 0.66 -18.33
CA PHE A 27 -19.33 0.23 -16.96
C PHE A 27 -18.64 -1.13 -16.86
N LEU A 28 -19.08 -2.13 -17.64
CA LEU A 28 -18.42 -3.45 -17.68
C LEU A 28 -16.97 -3.36 -18.17
N ALA A 29 -16.71 -2.53 -19.17
CA ALA A 29 -15.35 -2.27 -19.65
C ALA A 29 -14.48 -1.60 -18.57
N ALA A 30 -15.04 -0.68 -17.78
CA ALA A 30 -14.36 -0.05 -16.65
C ALA A 30 -13.97 -1.06 -15.57
N VAL A 31 -14.90 -1.93 -15.18
CA VAL A 31 -14.65 -2.99 -14.19
C VAL A 31 -13.60 -3.98 -14.70
N GLY A 32 -13.73 -4.44 -15.95
CA GLY A 32 -12.75 -5.35 -16.57
C GLY A 32 -11.35 -4.73 -16.62
N THR A 33 -11.26 -3.46 -17.00
CA THR A 33 -9.99 -2.72 -17.03
C THR A 33 -9.40 -2.57 -15.63
N ALA A 34 -10.22 -2.25 -14.62
CA ALA A 34 -9.75 -2.16 -13.24
C ALA A 34 -9.13 -3.48 -12.75
N ILE A 35 -9.80 -4.62 -12.99
CA ILE A 35 -9.29 -5.95 -12.63
C ILE A 35 -7.97 -6.23 -13.36
N PHE A 36 -7.91 -5.97 -14.67
CA PHE A 36 -6.72 -6.19 -15.49
C PHE A 36 -5.53 -5.34 -15.04
N THR A 37 -5.77 -4.21 -14.39
CA THR A 37 -4.70 -3.37 -13.82
C THR A 37 -4.26 -3.79 -12.42
N LEU A 38 -5.17 -4.32 -11.59
CA LEU A 38 -4.90 -4.72 -10.21
C LEU A 38 -3.99 -5.95 -10.12
N VAL A 39 -4.22 -6.96 -10.97
CA VAL A 39 -3.46 -8.22 -10.95
C VAL A 39 -1.95 -7.99 -11.21
N PRO A 40 -1.52 -7.38 -12.32
CA PRO A 40 -0.09 -7.16 -12.57
C PRO A 40 0.53 -6.18 -11.55
N ALA A 41 -0.23 -5.22 -11.03
CA ALA A 41 0.25 -4.33 -9.97
C ALA A 41 0.56 -5.10 -8.67
N SER A 42 -0.31 -6.06 -8.30
CA SER A 42 -0.08 -6.92 -7.13
C SER A 42 1.14 -7.84 -7.31
N LEU A 43 1.36 -8.32 -8.53
CA LEU A 43 2.49 -9.20 -8.85
C LEU A 43 3.81 -8.42 -8.85
N ALA A 44 3.82 -7.25 -9.47
CA ALA A 44 4.96 -6.33 -9.48
C ALA A 44 5.32 -5.87 -8.05
N GLN A 45 4.33 -5.65 -7.19
CA GLN A 45 4.57 -5.34 -5.78
C GLN A 45 5.28 -6.50 -5.07
N LYS A 46 4.81 -7.74 -5.24
CA LYS A 46 5.45 -8.90 -4.62
C LYS A 46 6.89 -9.09 -5.10
N LEU A 47 7.15 -8.86 -6.40
CA LEU A 47 8.49 -8.89 -6.97
C LEU A 47 9.39 -7.79 -6.39
N HIS A 48 8.89 -6.56 -6.26
CA HIS A 48 9.65 -5.43 -5.70
C HIS A 48 10.14 -5.68 -4.28
N TYR A 49 9.32 -6.36 -3.47
CA TYR A 49 9.63 -6.68 -2.07
C TYR A 49 10.20 -8.09 -1.88
N GLN A 50 10.78 -8.71 -2.93
CA GLN A 50 11.61 -9.92 -2.78
C GLN A 50 12.93 -9.63 -2.07
N CYS A 51 13.40 -8.38 -2.16
CA CYS A 51 14.51 -7.85 -1.37
C CYS A 51 13.97 -6.84 -0.35
N TRP A 52 14.78 -6.52 0.65
CA TRP A 52 14.46 -5.43 1.57
C TRP A 52 14.33 -4.12 0.78
N ALA A 53 13.14 -3.53 0.84
CA ALA A 53 12.86 -2.25 0.22
C ALA A 53 12.05 -1.37 1.17
N ARG A 54 12.27 -0.06 1.05
CA ARG A 54 11.57 0.93 1.86
C ARG A 54 10.08 0.89 1.58
N ASN A 55 9.26 1.03 2.61
CA ASN A 55 7.81 1.00 2.48
C ASN A 55 7.28 2.28 1.81
N THR A 56 7.33 2.31 0.47
CA THR A 56 6.81 3.43 -0.32
C THR A 56 5.34 3.25 -0.68
N MET A 57 4.74 2.10 -0.38
CA MET A 57 3.38 1.78 -0.79
C MET A 57 2.32 2.72 -0.21
N PRO A 58 2.28 3.00 1.11
CA PRO A 58 1.34 3.94 1.68
C PRO A 58 1.44 5.33 1.06
N GLN A 59 2.65 5.82 0.79
CA GLN A 59 2.84 7.12 0.13
C GLN A 59 2.33 7.11 -1.31
N ARG A 60 2.56 6.02 -2.06
CA ARG A 60 2.01 5.85 -3.42
C ARG A 60 0.49 5.77 -3.42
N ILE A 61 -0.12 5.07 -2.46
CA ILE A 61 -1.58 4.99 -2.31
C ILE A 61 -2.16 6.36 -1.98
N VAL A 62 -1.58 7.07 -1.01
CA VAL A 62 -1.99 8.43 -0.66
C VAL A 62 -1.89 9.36 -1.87
N SER A 63 -0.75 9.35 -2.58
CA SER A 63 -0.57 10.16 -3.78
C SER A 63 -1.57 9.80 -4.88
N GLY A 64 -1.89 8.52 -5.05
CA GLY A 64 -2.89 8.05 -5.99
C GLY A 64 -4.32 8.50 -5.61
N LEU A 65 -4.67 8.43 -4.33
CA LEU A 65 -5.95 8.91 -3.81
C LEU A 65 -6.10 10.42 -3.99
N ILE A 66 -5.06 11.20 -3.69
CA ILE A 66 -5.05 12.66 -3.93
C ILE A 66 -5.27 12.94 -5.42
N GLY A 67 -4.56 12.24 -6.31
CA GLY A 67 -4.73 12.38 -7.75
C GLY A 67 -6.14 12.03 -8.23
N LEU A 68 -6.71 10.93 -7.72
CA LEU A 68 -8.06 10.50 -8.07
C LEU A 68 -9.11 11.52 -7.60
N ILE A 69 -9.01 12.01 -6.37
CA ILE A 69 -9.92 13.03 -5.84
C ILE A 69 -9.81 14.31 -6.67
N TYR A 70 -8.59 14.73 -7.03
CA TYR A 70 -8.37 15.91 -7.84
C TYR A 70 -8.99 15.79 -9.23
N ILE A 71 -8.75 14.69 -9.94
CA ILE A 71 -9.33 14.45 -11.27
C ILE A 71 -10.86 14.42 -11.20
N SER A 72 -11.43 13.73 -10.20
CA SER A 72 -12.88 13.69 -10.00
C SER A 72 -13.46 15.09 -9.73
N LEU A 73 -12.78 15.89 -8.91
CA LEU A 73 -13.21 17.26 -8.62
C LEU A 73 -13.20 18.14 -9.88
N VAL A 74 -12.13 18.08 -10.67
CA VAL A 74 -12.02 18.81 -11.95
C VAL A 74 -13.10 18.37 -12.93
N ALA A 75 -13.38 17.07 -13.03
CA ALA A 75 -14.44 16.55 -13.89
C ALA A 75 -15.83 17.05 -13.47
N VAL A 76 -16.16 16.96 -12.18
CA VAL A 76 -17.44 17.45 -11.64
C VAL A 76 -17.60 18.95 -11.89
N ILE A 77 -16.57 19.75 -11.57
CA ILE A 77 -16.59 21.21 -11.81
C ILE A 77 -16.75 21.53 -13.31
N SER A 78 -16.04 20.82 -14.18
CA SER A 78 -16.12 21.03 -15.64
C SER A 78 -17.53 20.73 -16.17
N VAL A 79 -18.13 19.62 -15.73
CA VAL A 79 -19.52 19.27 -16.11
C VAL A 79 -20.51 20.30 -15.55
N SER A 80 -20.34 20.75 -14.31
CA SER A 80 -21.19 21.78 -13.71
C SER A 80 -21.10 23.12 -14.44
N LEU A 81 -19.89 23.56 -14.83
CA LEU A 81 -19.68 24.78 -15.60
C LEU A 81 -20.31 24.68 -17.00
N ILE A 82 -20.15 23.55 -17.68
CA ILE A 82 -20.76 23.31 -18.99
C ILE A 82 -22.30 23.29 -18.88
N SER A 83 -22.85 22.67 -17.84
CA SER A 83 -24.30 22.67 -17.57
C SER A 83 -24.81 24.09 -17.32
N ALA A 84 -24.12 24.85 -16.47
CA ALA A 84 -24.45 26.25 -16.19
C ALA A 84 -24.43 27.13 -17.44
N SER A 85 -23.45 26.91 -18.32
CA SER A 85 -23.32 27.65 -19.59
C SER A 85 -24.42 27.33 -20.62
N LYS A 86 -25.17 26.25 -20.42
CA LYS A 86 -26.25 25.78 -21.31
C LYS A 86 -27.65 25.96 -20.72
N ASP A 87 -27.79 26.81 -19.69
CA ASP A 87 -29.04 27.05 -18.95
C ASP A 87 -29.69 25.78 -18.35
N LEU A 88 -28.92 24.71 -18.18
CA LEU A 88 -29.34 23.49 -17.48
C LEU A 88 -29.03 23.67 -16.00
N GLU A 89 -30.08 23.77 -15.17
CA GLU A 89 -30.04 24.03 -13.72
C GLU A 89 -28.78 23.42 -13.04
N PRO A 90 -27.71 24.22 -12.83
CA PRO A 90 -26.41 23.69 -12.42
C PRO A 90 -26.31 23.42 -10.92
N GLN A 91 -27.31 23.85 -10.14
CA GLN A 91 -27.32 23.83 -8.68
C GLN A 91 -28.11 22.65 -8.10
N GLN A 92 -27.97 21.46 -8.69
CA GLN A 92 -28.54 20.28 -8.05
C GLN A 92 -27.82 20.00 -6.72
N PRO A 93 -28.56 19.77 -5.62
CA PRO A 93 -27.97 19.54 -4.29
C PRO A 93 -27.03 18.32 -4.26
N THR A 94 -27.20 17.41 -5.21
CA THR A 94 -26.32 16.25 -5.45
C THR A 94 -24.90 16.64 -5.84
N THR A 95 -24.72 17.65 -6.71
CA THR A 95 -23.39 18.11 -7.15
C THR A 95 -22.60 18.74 -5.99
N LEU A 96 -23.27 19.58 -5.18
CA LEU A 96 -22.68 20.17 -3.98
C LEU A 96 -22.29 19.11 -2.95
N ALA A 97 -23.12 18.09 -2.75
CA ALA A 97 -22.82 16.96 -1.86
C ALA A 97 -21.61 16.14 -2.37
N ILE A 98 -21.51 15.91 -3.69
CA ILE A 98 -20.36 15.23 -4.29
C ILE A 98 -19.07 16.05 -4.08
N ILE A 99 -19.11 17.36 -4.32
CA ILE A 99 -17.94 18.23 -4.11
C ILE A 99 -17.54 18.24 -2.63
N ALA A 100 -18.49 18.41 -1.71
CA ALA A 100 -18.23 18.42 -0.28
C ALA A 100 -17.65 17.09 0.22
N SER A 101 -18.18 15.96 -0.25
CA SER A 101 -17.67 14.64 0.12
C SER A 101 -16.24 14.38 -0.41
N LEU A 102 -15.93 14.82 -1.64
CA LEU A 102 -14.58 14.74 -2.20
C LEU A 102 -13.58 15.59 -1.41
N LEU A 103 -13.95 16.81 -1.02
CA LEU A 103 -13.12 17.68 -0.18
C LEU A 103 -12.90 17.09 1.21
N LEU A 104 -13.94 16.55 1.85
CA LEU A 104 -13.82 15.88 3.14
C LEU A 104 -12.89 14.66 3.03
N GLY A 105 -13.04 13.86 1.97
CA GLY A 105 -12.15 12.73 1.66
C GLY A 105 -10.69 13.17 1.53
N LEU A 106 -10.43 14.30 0.85
CA LEU A 106 -9.08 14.85 0.72
C LEU A 106 -8.49 15.24 2.07
N ILE A 107 -9.26 15.91 2.94
CA ILE A 107 -8.82 16.27 4.29
C ILE A 107 -8.43 15.03 5.08
N ILE A 108 -9.28 13.99 5.07
CA ILE A 108 -9.01 12.72 5.76
C ILE A 108 -7.71 12.09 5.26
N VAL A 109 -7.51 12.03 3.93
CA VAL A 109 -6.29 11.47 3.32
C VAL A 109 -5.06 12.29 3.71
N MET A 110 -5.16 13.62 3.75
CA MET A 110 -4.06 14.51 4.14
C MET A 110 -3.69 14.37 5.62
N VAL A 111 -4.69 14.28 6.51
CA VAL A 111 -4.47 14.03 7.96
C VAL A 111 -3.86 12.65 8.19
N TYR A 112 -4.31 11.64 7.45
CA TYR A 112 -3.72 10.31 7.53
C TYR A 112 -2.25 10.34 7.08
N ASN A 113 -1.95 11.00 5.96
CA ASN A 113 -0.59 11.12 5.43
C ASN A 113 0.32 11.87 6.40
N SER A 114 -0.10 13.01 6.96
CA SER A 114 0.74 13.80 7.87
C SER A 114 1.14 13.01 9.12
N ARG A 115 0.24 12.15 9.63
CA ARG A 115 0.51 11.32 10.82
C ARG A 115 1.35 10.07 10.56
N THR A 116 1.40 9.59 9.32
CA THR A 116 1.97 8.26 9.01
C THR A 116 3.15 8.30 8.05
N ARG A 117 3.37 9.41 7.34
CA ARG A 117 4.42 9.56 6.33
C ARG A 117 5.82 9.28 6.87
N GLU A 118 6.15 9.85 8.02
CA GLU A 118 7.47 9.70 8.65
C GLU A 118 7.69 8.24 9.07
N ARG A 119 6.72 7.67 9.78
CA ARG A 119 6.71 6.27 10.21
C ARG A 119 6.95 5.29 9.07
N PHE A 120 6.25 5.46 7.93
CA PHE A 120 6.45 4.63 6.75
C PHE A 120 7.83 4.84 6.11
N GLY A 121 8.38 6.04 6.23
CA GLY A 121 9.76 6.34 5.85
C GLY A 121 10.78 5.53 6.65
N HIS A 122 10.50 5.11 7.87
CA HIS A 122 11.44 4.35 8.71
C HIS A 122 11.23 2.84 8.65
N MET A 123 10.41 2.37 7.72
CA MET A 123 10.02 0.97 7.64
C MET A 123 10.51 0.33 6.34
N ASP A 124 11.17 -0.81 6.49
CA ASP A 124 11.56 -1.67 5.37
C ASP A 124 10.68 -2.92 5.35
N ILE A 125 10.37 -3.41 4.14
CA ILE A 125 9.49 -4.55 3.91
C ILE A 125 10.20 -5.60 3.08
N ARG A 126 9.90 -6.87 3.38
CA ARG A 126 10.25 -8.01 2.55
C ARG A 126 9.20 -9.12 2.66
N PHE A 127 8.93 -9.82 1.56
CA PHE A 127 8.12 -11.04 1.53
C PHE A 127 8.99 -12.29 1.59
N PHE A 128 8.55 -13.26 2.38
CA PHE A 128 9.16 -14.57 2.53
C PHE A 128 8.15 -15.66 2.18
N HIS A 129 8.58 -16.69 1.46
CA HIS A 129 7.75 -17.86 1.18
C HIS A 129 7.91 -18.91 2.29
N ARG A 130 7.51 -18.52 3.51
CA ARG A 130 7.63 -19.30 4.75
C ARG A 130 6.44 -19.00 5.66
N SER A 131 6.12 -19.95 6.53
CA SER A 131 5.02 -19.76 7.48
C SER A 131 5.33 -18.64 8.49
N PRO A 132 4.32 -17.91 8.98
CA PRO A 132 4.53 -16.86 9.98
C PRO A 132 5.19 -17.40 11.25
N ALA A 133 4.88 -18.64 11.64
CA ALA A 133 5.44 -19.29 12.82
C ALA A 133 6.94 -19.55 12.65
N GLU A 134 7.38 -20.05 11.49
CA GLU A 134 8.81 -20.21 11.16
C GLU A 134 9.53 -18.87 11.24
N MET A 135 8.98 -17.82 10.61
CA MET A 135 9.60 -16.50 10.62
C MET A 135 9.70 -15.91 12.02
N ILE A 136 8.67 -16.05 12.85
CA ILE A 136 8.70 -15.59 14.25
C ILE A 136 9.79 -16.32 15.02
N ASN A 137 9.86 -17.65 14.92
CA ASN A 137 10.89 -18.45 15.60
C ASN A 137 12.30 -18.07 15.15
N GLU A 138 12.48 -17.82 13.86
CA GLU A 138 13.78 -17.43 13.29
C GLU A 138 14.22 -16.05 13.79
N ILE A 139 13.31 -15.08 13.84
CA ILE A 139 13.58 -13.75 14.41
C ILE A 139 13.91 -13.86 15.90
N GLN A 140 13.16 -14.66 16.66
CA GLN A 140 13.46 -14.90 18.08
C GLN A 140 14.86 -15.49 18.27
N ASN A 141 15.26 -16.46 17.44
CA ASN A 141 16.57 -17.08 17.54
C ASN A 141 17.69 -16.05 17.27
N ILE A 142 17.55 -15.23 16.22
CA ILE A 142 18.52 -14.16 15.92
C ILE A 142 18.64 -13.17 17.10
N LEU A 143 17.52 -12.80 17.72
CA LEU A 143 17.51 -11.88 18.85
C LEU A 143 18.12 -12.51 20.12
N LYS A 144 17.81 -13.77 20.40
CA LYS A 144 18.36 -14.52 21.54
C LYS A 144 19.87 -14.78 21.39
N GLU A 145 20.34 -15.11 20.18
CA GLU A 145 21.76 -15.28 19.86
C GLU A 145 22.57 -14.01 20.18
N ARG A 146 21.94 -12.83 20.06
CA ARG A 146 22.55 -11.53 20.38
C ARG A 146 22.31 -11.07 21.83
N GLY A 147 21.51 -11.79 22.60
CA GLY A 147 21.14 -11.40 23.97
C GLY A 147 20.20 -10.19 24.04
N GLU A 148 19.44 -9.91 22.97
CA GLU A 148 18.50 -8.79 22.94
C GLU A 148 17.21 -9.14 23.68
N GLU A 149 16.74 -8.21 24.52
CA GLU A 149 15.42 -8.31 25.12
C GLU A 149 14.35 -7.89 24.12
N PHE A 150 13.30 -8.71 23.99
CA PHE A 150 12.19 -8.42 23.08
C PHE A 150 10.85 -8.85 23.68
N LYS A 151 9.80 -8.13 23.29
CA LYS A 151 8.42 -8.42 23.66
C LYS A 151 7.62 -8.83 22.44
N ILE A 152 6.89 -9.93 22.54
CA ILE A 152 5.99 -10.38 21.48
C ILE A 152 4.56 -10.03 21.86
N THR A 153 3.82 -9.45 20.94
CA THR A 153 2.40 -9.10 21.14
C THR A 153 1.61 -9.44 19.89
N GLY A 154 0.55 -10.24 20.05
CA GLY A 154 -0.40 -10.52 18.97
C GLY A 154 -1.39 -9.37 18.80
N ARG A 155 -1.63 -8.94 17.55
CA ARG A 155 -2.64 -7.93 17.22
C ARG A 155 -3.45 -8.37 15.99
N GLY A 156 -4.56 -9.05 16.25
CA GLY A 156 -5.38 -9.65 15.20
C GLY A 156 -4.60 -10.70 14.42
N ARG A 157 -4.51 -10.56 13.10
CA ARG A 157 -3.71 -11.45 12.24
C ARG A 157 -2.20 -11.14 12.26
N ARG A 158 -1.75 -10.06 12.90
CA ARG A 158 -0.35 -9.62 12.87
C ARG A 158 0.34 -9.94 14.18
N THR A 159 1.62 -10.27 14.12
CA THR A 159 2.47 -10.42 15.31
C THR A 159 3.46 -9.27 15.35
N LEU A 160 3.56 -8.60 16.49
CA LEU A 160 4.53 -7.55 16.75
C LEU A 160 5.65 -8.11 17.63
N ILE A 161 6.89 -7.85 17.26
CA ILE A 161 8.07 -8.11 18.07
C ILE A 161 8.75 -6.76 18.30
N THR A 162 8.72 -6.28 19.53
CA THR A 162 9.21 -4.96 19.91
C THR A 162 10.51 -5.09 20.70
N LEU A 163 11.52 -4.33 20.29
CA LEU A 163 12.75 -4.12 21.04
C LEU A 163 12.72 -2.68 21.57
N GLU A 164 12.28 -2.53 22.83
CA GLU A 164 12.04 -1.21 23.43
C GLU A 164 13.34 -0.40 23.57
N THR A 165 14.44 -1.06 23.93
CA THR A 165 15.78 -0.46 24.09
C THR A 165 16.28 0.22 22.81
N HIS A 166 16.02 -0.39 21.65
CA HIS A 166 16.50 0.08 20.35
C HIS A 166 15.44 0.78 19.52
N LYS A 167 14.22 0.95 20.05
CA LYS A 167 13.05 1.50 19.34
C LYS A 167 12.80 0.83 17.98
N VAL A 168 13.00 -0.49 17.92
CA VAL A 168 12.74 -1.30 16.72
C VAL A 168 11.44 -2.07 16.89
N VAL A 169 10.58 -2.03 15.89
CA VAL A 169 9.34 -2.81 15.84
C VAL A 169 9.35 -3.67 14.59
N ILE A 170 9.25 -4.98 14.78
CA ILE A 170 9.14 -5.96 13.71
C ILE A 170 7.68 -6.40 13.64
N ILE A 171 7.08 -6.31 12.46
CA ILE A 171 5.70 -6.67 12.20
C ILE A 171 5.69 -7.85 11.25
N VAL A 172 5.13 -8.97 11.70
CA VAL A 172 4.97 -10.19 10.92
C VAL A 172 3.51 -10.30 10.52
N VAL A 173 3.24 -10.33 9.21
CA VAL A 173 1.89 -10.35 8.64
C VAL A 173 1.73 -11.61 7.76
N PRO A 174 0.74 -12.47 8.05
CA PRO A 174 0.42 -13.61 7.20
C PRO A 174 -0.16 -13.12 5.87
N GLN A 175 0.32 -13.70 4.79
CA GLN A 175 -0.14 -13.47 3.43
C GLN A 175 -0.72 -14.76 2.84
N LEU A 176 -1.37 -14.65 1.68
CA LEU A 176 -1.90 -15.79 0.95
C LEU A 176 -0.77 -16.75 0.52
N TRP A 177 -1.10 -18.03 0.36
CA TRP A 177 -0.19 -19.10 -0.10
C TRP A 177 1.06 -19.26 0.76
N SER A 178 0.88 -19.39 2.08
CA SER A 178 1.95 -19.65 3.05
C SER A 178 3.13 -18.68 2.97
N SER A 179 2.84 -17.45 2.53
CA SER A 179 3.83 -16.38 2.46
C SER A 179 3.66 -15.47 3.68
N THR A 180 4.75 -14.83 4.07
CA THR A 180 4.79 -13.93 5.21
C THR A 180 5.42 -12.63 4.78
N GLU A 181 4.76 -11.52 5.09
CA GLU A 181 5.31 -10.18 4.94
C GLU A 181 5.93 -9.77 6.27
N ILE A 182 7.20 -9.36 6.21
CA ILE A 182 7.91 -8.82 7.37
C ILE A 182 8.15 -7.35 7.12
N MET A 183 7.76 -6.54 8.09
CA MET A 183 8.08 -5.12 8.12
C MET A 183 8.96 -4.83 9.32
N ILE A 184 10.05 -4.09 9.14
CA ILE A 184 10.94 -3.66 10.21
C ILE A 184 10.92 -2.14 10.26
N GLU A 185 10.35 -1.60 11.32
CA GLU A 185 10.31 -0.18 11.63
C GLU A 185 11.47 0.16 12.58
N CYS A 186 12.30 1.13 12.18
CA CYS A 186 13.45 1.60 12.94
C CYS A 186 13.29 3.09 13.22
N ALA A 187 12.72 3.44 14.36
CA ALA A 187 12.36 4.83 14.67
C ALA A 187 13.57 5.73 14.97
N ASP A 188 14.73 5.15 15.27
CA ASP A 188 15.93 5.88 15.70
C ASP A 188 17.21 5.24 15.14
N ALA A 189 18.31 6.00 15.13
CA ALA A 189 19.60 5.55 14.61
C ALA A 189 20.21 4.40 15.44
N SER A 190 19.88 4.33 16.74
CA SER A 190 20.29 3.24 17.64
C SER A 190 19.81 1.87 17.17
N GLY A 191 18.65 1.80 16.52
CA GLY A 191 18.10 0.55 15.99
C GLY A 191 18.66 0.11 14.64
N ALA A 192 19.46 0.94 13.97
CA ALA A 192 19.89 0.69 12.60
C ALA A 192 20.80 -0.55 12.50
N GLU A 193 21.70 -0.73 13.46
CA GLU A 193 22.58 -1.90 13.53
C GLU A 193 21.78 -3.18 13.74
N VAL A 194 20.88 -3.18 14.74
CA VAL A 194 20.03 -4.31 15.08
C VAL A 194 19.13 -4.69 13.90
N SER A 195 18.52 -3.69 13.26
CA SER A 195 17.71 -3.84 12.04
C SER A 195 18.51 -4.49 10.92
N SER A 196 19.74 -4.01 10.66
CA SER A 196 20.63 -4.59 9.64
C SER A 196 20.98 -6.05 9.93
N ILE A 197 21.24 -6.40 11.20
CA ILE A 197 21.56 -7.78 11.60
C ILE A 197 20.37 -8.70 11.39
N ILE A 198 19.16 -8.29 11.81
CA ILE A 198 17.94 -9.07 11.58
C ILE A 198 17.72 -9.29 10.08
N LYS A 199 17.84 -8.23 9.27
CA LYS A 199 17.70 -8.30 7.81
C LYS A 199 18.69 -9.29 7.20
N ARG A 200 19.98 -9.22 7.57
CA ARG A 200 21.01 -10.16 7.10
C ARG A 200 20.78 -11.59 7.57
N GLY A 201 20.36 -11.79 8.82
CA GLY A 201 20.06 -13.11 9.38
C GLY A 201 18.94 -13.78 8.59
N LEU A 202 17.85 -13.05 8.33
CA LEU A 202 16.72 -13.52 7.53
C LEU A 202 17.11 -13.76 6.06
N ASP A 203 17.97 -12.94 5.47
CA ASP A 203 18.44 -13.12 4.08
C ASP A 203 19.31 -14.35 3.90
N THR A 204 20.25 -14.57 4.83
CA THR A 204 21.21 -15.67 4.78
C THR A 204 20.52 -17.02 4.90
N ARG A 205 19.56 -17.10 5.83
CA ARG A 205 18.81 -18.32 6.08
C ARG A 205 17.66 -18.53 5.10
N ALA A 206 17.23 -17.51 4.35
CA ALA A 206 16.22 -17.61 3.27
C ALA A 206 16.72 -18.25 1.97
N ARG A 207 18.04 -18.40 1.77
CA ARG A 207 18.60 -19.10 0.61
C ARG A 207 18.65 -20.61 0.87
N PRO A 208 17.90 -21.45 0.16
CA PRO A 208 18.18 -22.88 0.17
C PRO A 208 19.54 -23.11 -0.50
N GLY A 209 20.48 -23.73 0.21
CA GLY A 209 21.70 -24.32 -0.37
C GLY A 209 22.71 -23.33 -0.98
N ARG A 210 23.56 -22.73 -0.15
CA ARG A 210 24.92 -22.35 -0.59
C ARG A 210 25.99 -22.82 0.41
N ALA A 211 25.83 -24.03 0.91
CA ALA A 211 26.92 -24.93 1.27
C ALA A 211 26.68 -26.13 0.34
N THR A 212 27.45 -26.40 -0.71
CA THR A 212 28.85 -26.84 -0.71
C THR A 212 29.36 -26.79 -2.16
N LEU A 213 30.04 -25.72 -2.58
CA LEU A 213 30.93 -25.74 -3.75
C LEU A 213 31.92 -24.60 -3.55
N LEU A 214 32.86 -24.80 -2.63
CA LEU A 214 34.21 -24.20 -2.61
C LEU A 214 34.83 -24.55 -1.26
N GLY A 215 35.64 -25.60 -1.31
CA GLY A 215 36.63 -25.93 -0.30
C GLY A 215 37.31 -27.23 -0.70
N PRO A 216 38.61 -27.39 -0.40
CA PRO A 216 39.70 -26.43 -0.50
C PRO A 216 40.23 -26.25 -1.94
#